data_AF-A0A7J5EE88-F1
#
_entry.id   AF-A0A7J5EE88-F1
#
_cell.length_a   1.000
_cell.length_b   1.000
_cell.length_c   1.000
_cell.angle_alpha   90.00
_cell.angle_beta   90.00
_cell.angle_gamma   90.00
#
_symmetry.space_group_name_H-M   'P 1'
#
loop_
_entity.id
_entity.type
_entity.pdbx_description
1 polymer ?
#
loop_
_entity_poly.entity_id
_entity_poly.type
_entity_poly.pdbx_seq_one_letter_code
_entity_poly.pdbx_strand_id
1 'polypeptide(L)'
;AKDGAEFFQTSGCVACHQLDAKTVGPSIKEIATAYADAAALTAFLKGESKAIVDPAQEAVMAPQVEITKKMSAEDLQVIVDYIMANK
;
A
#
# COMPACT_ATOMS: atom_id res chain seq x y z
N ALA A 1 -6.08 12.04 -14.92
CA ALA A 1 -5.75 11.27 -13.70
C ALA A 1 -4.99 10.04 -14.13
N LYS A 2 -3.96 9.61 -13.39
CA LYS A 2 -3.31 8.30 -13.61
C LYS A 2 -4.31 7.20 -13.21
N ASP A 3 -4.36 6.10 -13.94
CA ASP A 3 -5.17 4.94 -13.54
C ASP A 3 -4.51 4.26 -12.34
N GLY A 4 -5.25 4.14 -11.24
CA GLY A 4 -4.71 3.61 -9.98
C GLY A 4 -4.34 2.13 -10.06
N ALA A 5 -5.14 1.32 -10.76
CA ALA A 5 -4.93 -0.11 -10.87
C ALA A 5 -3.71 -0.42 -11.75
N GLU A 6 -3.60 0.24 -12.90
CA GLU A 6 -2.45 0.14 -13.80
C GLU A 6 -1.18 0.64 -13.11
N PHE A 7 -1.25 1.76 -12.39
CA PHE A 7 -0.08 2.30 -11.68
C PHE A 7 0.39 1.36 -10.56
N PHE A 8 -0.54 0.77 -9.80
CA PHE A 8 -0.23 -0.21 -8.76
C PHE A 8 0.36 -1.50 -9.35
N GLN A 9 -0.14 -1.94 -10.51
CA GLN A 9 0.40 -3.10 -11.24
C GLN A 9 1.81 -2.83 -11.76
N THR A 10 2.02 -1.73 -12.48
CA THR A 10 3.30 -1.37 -13.09
C THR A 10 4.37 -1.01 -12.05
N SER A 11 3.97 -0.55 -10.86
CA SER A 11 4.85 -0.38 -9.70
C SER A 11 5.24 -1.70 -9.02
N GLY A 12 4.73 -2.84 -9.50
CA GLY A 12 5.08 -4.18 -9.01
C GLY A 12 4.38 -4.59 -7.71
N CYS A 13 3.52 -3.74 -7.14
CA CYS A 13 2.86 -3.97 -5.85
C CYS A 13 1.97 -5.22 -5.87
N VAL A 14 1.37 -5.53 -7.03
CA VAL A 14 0.51 -6.70 -7.24
C VAL A 14 1.24 -8.04 -7.05
N ALA A 15 2.57 -8.07 -7.13
CA ALA A 15 3.32 -9.31 -6.91
C ALA A 15 3.11 -9.87 -5.50
N CYS A 16 2.89 -9.00 -4.51
CA CYS A 16 2.70 -9.37 -3.10
C CYS A 16 1.29 -9.04 -2.58
N HIS A 17 0.58 -8.10 -3.20
CA HIS A 17 -0.73 -7.62 -2.76
C HIS A 17 -1.78 -7.85 -3.83
N GLN A 18 -2.52 -8.96 -3.71
CA GLN A 18 -3.68 -9.23 -4.57
C GLN A 18 -4.92 -8.51 -4.06
N LEU A 19 -5.91 -8.32 -4.92
CA LEU A 19 -7.11 -7.56 -4.58
C LEU A 19 -7.86 -8.15 -3.36
N ASP A 20 -8.13 -9.46 -3.43
CA ASP A 20 -9.04 -10.17 -2.52
C ASP A 20 -8.40 -11.36 -1.78
N ALA A 21 -7.12 -11.61 -2.02
CA ALA A 21 -6.43 -12.77 -1.46
C ALA A 21 -5.14 -12.35 -0.77
N LYS A 22 -4.94 -12.84 0.46
CA LYS A 22 -3.62 -12.81 1.09
C LYS A 22 -2.68 -13.75 0.34
N THR A 23 -1.51 -13.23 -0.07
CA THR A 23 -0.45 -14.05 -0.67
C THR A 23 0.83 -13.89 0.14
N VAL A 24 1.79 -13.10 -0.33
CA VAL A 24 2.98 -12.70 0.44
C VAL A 24 2.59 -11.61 1.44
N GLY A 25 1.86 -10.60 0.97
CA GLY A 25 1.28 -9.56 1.80
C GLY A 25 -0.23 -9.76 2.00
N PRO A 26 -0.85 -8.96 2.89
CA PRO A 26 -2.30 -8.87 3.00
C PRO A 26 -2.92 -8.42 1.66
N SER A 27 -4.17 -8.81 1.44
CA SER A 27 -4.94 -8.33 0.30
C SER A 27 -5.17 -6.82 0.36
N ILE A 28 -5.42 -6.22 -0.79
CA ILE A 28 -5.72 -4.78 -0.88
C ILE A 28 -6.96 -4.46 -0.04
N LYS A 29 -8.00 -5.30 -0.08
CA LYS A 29 -9.20 -5.13 0.76
C LYS A 29 -8.92 -5.16 2.26
N GLU A 30 -8.06 -6.08 2.71
CA GLU A 30 -7.65 -6.12 4.12
C GLU A 30 -6.91 -4.84 4.54
N ILE A 31 -6.01 -4.33 3.68
CA ILE A 31 -5.30 -3.07 3.93
C ILE A 31 -6.29 -1.92 3.99
N ALA A 32 -7.15 -1.78 2.98
CA ALA A 32 -8.13 -0.71 2.86
C ALA A 32 -9.08 -0.68 4.08
N THR A 33 -9.50 -1.85 4.56
CA THR A 33 -10.36 -1.99 5.75
C THR A 33 -9.65 -1.61 7.03
N ALA A 34 -8.36 -1.95 7.17
CA ALA A 34 -7.60 -1.72 8.40
C ALA A 34 -7.21 -0.25 8.64
N TYR A 35 -6.97 0.53 7.57
CA TYR A 35 -6.61 1.93 7.70
C TYR A 35 -7.84 2.84 7.82
N ALA A 36 -7.81 3.73 8.81
CA ALA A 36 -8.91 4.67 9.08
C ALA A 36 -9.17 5.59 7.88
N ASP A 37 -8.12 6.15 7.32
CA ASP A 37 -8.15 7.08 6.20
C ASP A 37 -6.85 7.03 5.36
N ALA A 38 -6.86 7.78 4.26
CA ALA A 38 -5.72 7.91 3.35
C ALA A 38 -4.47 8.50 4.03
N ALA A 39 -4.63 9.35 5.04
CA ALA A 39 -3.50 9.99 5.73
C ALA A 39 -2.76 8.96 6.60
N ALA A 40 -3.48 8.08 7.29
CA ALA A 40 -2.91 6.99 8.07
C ALA A 40 -2.13 5.99 7.19
N LEU A 41 -2.68 5.62 6.03
CA LEU A 41 -1.99 4.75 5.07
C LEU A 41 -0.75 5.45 4.48
N THR A 42 -0.86 6.73 4.16
CA THR A 42 0.27 7.54 3.66
C THR A 42 1.40 7.60 4.68
N ALA A 43 1.10 7.78 5.97
CA ALA A 43 2.11 7.79 7.04
C ALA A 43 2.89 6.47 7.08
N PHE A 44 2.21 5.32 6.95
CA PHE A 44 2.89 4.02 6.86
C PHE A 44 3.79 3.92 5.63
N LEU A 45 3.30 4.32 4.45
CA LEU A 45 4.08 4.27 3.20
C LEU A 45 5.25 5.27 3.19
N LYS A 46 5.23 6.29 4.05
CA LYS A 46 6.37 7.17 4.33
C LYS A 46 7.26 6.67 5.47
N GLY A 47 6.94 5.52 6.07
CA GLY A 47 7.62 4.94 7.23
C GLY A 47 7.56 5.82 8.48
N GLU A 48 6.52 6.64 8.59
CA GLU A 48 6.22 7.49 9.75
C GLU A 48 5.38 6.72 10.80
N SER A 49 4.88 5.54 10.44
CA SER A 49 4.15 4.63 11.34
C SER A 49 4.54 3.16 11.11
N LYS A 50 4.19 2.30 12.08
CA LYS A 50 4.41 0.85 12.01
C LYS A 50 3.33 0.13 11.20
N ALA A 51 3.63 -1.09 10.75
CA ALA A 51 2.63 -1.95 10.12
C ALA A 51 1.54 -2.35 11.12
N ILE A 52 0.27 -2.15 10.74
CA ILE A 52 -0.90 -2.50 11.59
C ILE A 52 -1.67 -3.73 11.10
N VAL A 53 -1.48 -4.12 9.83
CA VAL A 53 -2.25 -5.21 9.19
C VAL A 53 -1.63 -6.57 9.45
N ASP A 54 -0.31 -6.70 9.21
CA ASP A 54 0.45 -7.93 9.48
C ASP A 54 1.84 -7.57 10.08
N PRO A 55 1.92 -7.28 11.38
CA PRO A 55 3.17 -6.87 12.03
C PRO A 55 4.28 -7.94 11.94
N ALA A 56 3.91 -9.22 11.82
CA ALA A 56 4.89 -10.30 11.67
C ALA A 56 5.62 -10.26 10.32
N GLN A 57 5.02 -9.64 9.30
CA GLN A 57 5.59 -9.46 7.97
C GLN A 57 6.15 -8.04 7.75
N GLU A 58 6.27 -7.22 8.80
CA GLU A 58 6.78 -5.83 8.68
C GLU A 58 8.16 -5.78 8.02
N ALA A 59 9.06 -6.70 8.37
CA ALA A 59 10.39 -6.79 7.79
C ALA A 59 10.40 -7.15 6.29
N VAL A 60 9.35 -7.83 5.80
CA VAL A 60 9.18 -8.18 4.38
C VAL A 60 8.72 -6.96 3.58
N MET A 61 7.87 -6.11 4.17
CA MET A 61 7.38 -4.88 3.55
C MET A 61 8.38 -3.71 3.65
N ALA A 62 9.28 -3.71 4.64
CA ALA A 62 10.19 -2.60 4.91
C ALA A 62 11.02 -2.11 3.68
N PRO A 63 11.60 -2.98 2.83
CA PRO A 63 12.29 -2.51 1.63
C PRO A 63 11.38 -1.80 0.63
N GLN A 64 10.10 -2.17 0.57
CA GLN A 64 9.12 -1.52 -0.32
C GLN A 64 8.70 -0.16 0.24
N VAL A 65 8.66 -0.01 1.57
CA VAL A 65 8.45 1.29 2.22
C VAL A 65 9.59 2.27 1.89
N GLU A 66 10.84 1.80 1.74
CA GLU A 66 11.95 2.64 1.29
C GLU A 66 11.80 3.14 -0.16
N ILE A 67 11.01 2.43 -0.99
CA ILE A 67 10.66 2.88 -2.34
C ILE A 67 9.55 3.92 -2.27
N THR A 68 8.47 3.65 -1.54
CA THR A 68 7.31 4.57 -1.43
C THR A 68 7.67 5.89 -0.74
N LYS A 69 8.63 5.89 0.20
CA LYS A 69 9.22 7.11 0.78
C LYS A 69 9.83 8.07 -0.25
N LYS A 70 10.34 7.54 -1.36
CA LYS A 70 11.05 8.30 -2.40
C LYS A 70 10.15 8.67 -3.57
N MET A 71 8.91 8.19 -3.58
CA MET A 71 7.93 8.54 -4.61
C MET A 71 7.54 10.01 -4.51
N SER A 72 7.13 10.58 -5.64
CA SER A 72 6.49 11.90 -5.64
C SER A 72 5.19 11.85 -4.83
N ALA A 73 4.76 12.99 -4.28
CA ALA A 73 3.49 13.05 -3.56
C ALA A 73 2.31 12.63 -4.45
N GLU A 74 2.38 12.95 -5.75
CA GLU A 74 1.37 12.60 -6.74
C GLU A 74 1.31 11.09 -7.00
N ASP A 75 2.47 10.43 -7.16
CA ASP A 75 2.53 8.98 -7.38
C ASP A 75 2.08 8.20 -6.14
N LEU A 76 2.50 8.65 -4.96
CA LEU A 76 2.11 8.02 -3.71
C LEU A 76 0.59 8.14 -3.48
N GLN A 77 0.02 9.31 -3.82
CA GLN A 77 -1.42 9.52 -3.71
C GLN A 77 -2.21 8.56 -4.61
N VAL A 78 -1.74 8.29 -5.83
CA VAL A 78 -2.39 7.32 -6.74
C VAL A 78 -2.44 5.91 -6.13
N ILE A 79 -1.37 5.47 -5.46
CA ILE A 79 -1.34 4.18 -4.75
C ILE A 79 -2.32 4.17 -3.58
N VAL A 80 -2.30 5.22 -2.76
CA VAL A 80 -3.16 5.35 -1.59
C VAL A 80 -4.63 5.36 -2.00
N ASP A 81 -4.99 6.15 -3.01
CA ASP A 81 -6.35 6.24 -3.53
C ASP A 81 -6.82 4.89 -4.07
N TYR A 82 -5.96 4.19 -4.81
CA TYR A 82 -6.30 2.86 -5.32
C TYR A 82 -6.56 1.87 -4.17
N ILE A 83 -5.71 1.82 -3.14
CA ILE A 83 -5.94 0.95 -1.99
C ILE A 83 -7.25 1.33 -1.29
N MET A 84 -7.44 2.61 -0.97
CA MET A 84 -8.60 3.10 -0.20
C MET A 84 -9.94 2.97 -0.97
N ALA A 85 -9.91 2.99 -2.31
CA ALA A 85 -11.08 2.76 -3.15
C ALA A 85 -11.57 1.31 -3.14
N ASN A 86 -10.73 0.37 -2.68
CA ASN A 86 -11.02 -1.06 -2.62
C ASN A 86 -11.25 -1.51 -1.16
N LYS A 87 -12.08 -0.79 -0.40
CA LYS A 87 -12.61 -1.25 0.89
C LYS A 87 -13.58 -2.41 0.73
#